data_AF-T1KQ72-F1
#
_entry.id   AF-T1KQ72-F1
#
_cell.length_a   1.000
_cell.length_b   1.000
_cell.length_c   1.000
_cell.angle_alpha   90.00
_cell.angle_beta   90.00
_cell.angle_gamma   90.00
#
_symmetry.space_group_name_H-M   'P 1'
#
loop_
_entity.id
_entity.type
_entity.pdbx_description
1 polymer ?
#
loop_
_entity_poly.entity_id
_entity_poly.type
_entity_poly.pdbx_seq_one_letter_code
_entity_poly.pdbx_strand_id
1 'polypeptide(L)'
;MSIFHLRPALQREILHFLRSKGHLKASTASYYEYKDVIGNREIVGFGNDGQPFYFDRLNKPFPAIRFKEDTSEMLALKEKEKGDWKLLSNEEKKQLYRHSYCRTYAELTAPTGNWKQVIAGILGIMSITLLVVAAERTYIYPPLPESMNPENTKRFMKFALFNRIDEFDGYASKWDYEKNCWKK
;
A
#
# COMPACT_ATOMS: atom_id res chain seq x y z
N MET A 1 -32.79 12.18 3.48
CA MET A 1 -34.12 11.80 2.94
C MET A 1 -33.95 11.56 1.45
N SER A 2 -34.13 10.31 1.00
CA SER A 2 -33.78 9.89 -0.36
C SER A 2 -34.82 10.39 -1.38
N ILE A 3 -34.38 10.98 -2.50
CA ILE A 3 -35.24 11.62 -3.54
C ILE A 3 -36.14 10.59 -4.27
N PHE A 4 -35.86 9.30 -4.09
CA PHE A 4 -36.52 8.20 -4.81
C PHE A 4 -37.99 7.97 -4.46
N HIS A 5 -38.53 8.58 -3.40
CA HIS A 5 -39.96 8.44 -3.03
C HIS A 5 -40.86 9.60 -3.52
N LEU A 6 -40.33 10.56 -4.29
CA LEU A 6 -41.11 11.68 -4.83
C LEU A 6 -41.78 11.32 -6.17
N ARG A 7 -42.90 12.01 -6.47
CA ARG A 7 -43.62 11.84 -7.75
C ARG A 7 -42.69 12.14 -8.95
N PRO A 8 -42.76 11.37 -10.07
CA PRO A 8 -41.80 11.47 -11.17
C PRO A 8 -41.68 12.86 -11.81
N ALA A 9 -42.77 13.62 -11.87
CA ALA A 9 -42.75 15.00 -12.38
C ALA A 9 -41.94 15.94 -11.48
N LEU A 10 -42.11 15.78 -10.17
CA LEU A 10 -41.43 16.59 -9.15
C LEU A 10 -39.94 16.21 -9.07
N GLN A 11 -39.60 14.94 -9.29
CA GLN A 11 -38.21 14.50 -9.46
C GLN A 11 -37.54 15.16 -10.68
N ARG A 12 -38.25 15.28 -11.81
CA ARG A 12 -37.72 15.93 -13.01
C ARG A 12 -37.52 17.44 -12.81
N GLU A 13 -38.44 18.11 -12.13
CA GLU A 13 -38.28 19.53 -11.82
C GLU A 13 -37.14 19.79 -10.83
N ILE A 14 -37.01 18.97 -9.79
CA ILE A 14 -35.88 19.06 -8.85
C ILE A 14 -34.56 18.79 -9.58
N LEU A 15 -34.49 17.78 -10.43
CA LEU A 15 -33.31 17.50 -11.25
C LEU A 15 -32.97 18.67 -12.19
N HIS A 16 -33.98 19.26 -12.82
CA HIS A 16 -33.79 20.43 -13.70
C HIS A 16 -33.33 21.66 -12.91
N PHE A 17 -33.91 21.91 -11.74
CA PHE A 17 -33.55 23.01 -10.85
C PHE A 17 -32.15 22.86 -10.26
N LEU A 18 -31.78 21.65 -9.80
CA LEU A 18 -30.43 21.36 -9.30
C LEU A 18 -29.38 21.42 -10.42
N ARG A 19 -29.76 21.08 -11.66
CA ARG A 19 -28.91 21.27 -12.85
C ARG A 19 -28.76 22.75 -13.22
N SER A 20 -29.83 23.55 -13.17
CA SER A 20 -29.76 24.99 -13.48
C SER A 20 -28.95 25.78 -12.45
N LYS A 21 -28.96 25.35 -11.19
CA LYS A 21 -28.16 25.94 -10.10
C LYS A 21 -26.73 25.40 -10.01
N GLY A 22 -26.29 24.54 -10.93
CA GLY A 22 -24.94 24.02 -10.99
C GLY A 22 -24.56 23.01 -9.89
N HIS A 23 -25.50 22.59 -9.05
CA HIS A 23 -25.27 21.59 -8.00
C HIS A 23 -25.17 20.16 -8.55
N LEU A 24 -25.73 19.90 -9.73
CA LEU A 24 -25.49 18.70 -10.51
C LEU A 24 -24.75 19.08 -11.79
N LYS A 25 -23.41 19.11 -11.73
CA LYS A 25 -22.59 19.14 -12.95
C LYS A 25 -22.75 17.79 -13.65
N ALA A 26 -23.32 17.78 -14.86
CA ALA A 26 -23.14 16.64 -15.76
C ALA A 26 -21.62 16.42 -15.94
N SER A 27 -21.14 15.17 -15.96
CA SER A 27 -19.71 14.84 -15.97
C SER A 27 -18.97 15.20 -17.28
N THR A 28 -19.46 16.20 -18.01
CA THR A 28 -18.75 16.82 -19.13
C THR A 28 -17.94 17.97 -18.58
N ALA A 29 -16.92 17.65 -17.76
CA ALA A 29 -15.93 18.64 -17.39
C ALA A 29 -15.27 19.14 -18.68
N SER A 30 -15.52 20.40 -19.00
CA SER A 30 -15.08 21.00 -20.27
C SER A 30 -13.56 21.10 -20.31
N TYR A 31 -12.95 21.08 -21.50
CA TYR A 31 -11.50 21.28 -21.71
C TYR A 31 -10.92 22.45 -20.89
N TYR A 32 -11.69 23.53 -20.73
CA TYR A 32 -11.29 24.72 -19.97
C TYR A 32 -11.19 24.48 -18.45
N GLU A 33 -11.99 23.56 -17.90
CA GLU A 33 -12.00 23.26 -16.46
C GLU A 33 -10.72 22.57 -16.00
N TYR A 34 -10.05 21.83 -16.90
CA TYR A 34 -8.80 21.15 -16.58
C TYR A 34 -7.53 21.94 -16.94
N LYS A 35 -7.66 23.05 -17.68
CA LYS A 35 -6.51 23.85 -18.12
C LYS A 35 -5.72 24.43 -16.94
N ASP A 36 -6.41 24.83 -15.87
CA ASP A 36 -5.75 25.36 -14.67
C ASP A 36 -4.93 24.30 -13.91
N VAL A 37 -5.31 23.02 -14.02
CA VAL A 37 -4.65 21.90 -13.34
C VAL A 37 -3.51 21.33 -14.18
N ILE A 38 -3.70 21.29 -15.50
CA ILE A 38 -2.81 20.61 -16.44
C ILE A 38 -1.82 21.59 -17.05
N GLY A 39 -2.12 22.88 -17.07
CA GLY A 39 -1.34 23.88 -17.78
C GLY A 39 -1.50 23.74 -19.28
N ASN A 40 -0.41 23.94 -20.01
CA ASN A 40 -0.38 23.88 -21.48
C ASN A 40 0.00 22.49 -22.02
N ARG A 41 -0.19 21.42 -21.23
CA ARG A 41 0.10 20.05 -21.69
C ARG A 41 -1.00 19.56 -22.62
N GLU A 42 -0.57 18.87 -23.66
CA GLU A 42 -1.48 18.27 -24.65
C GLU A 42 -2.26 17.10 -24.03
N ILE A 43 -3.57 17.08 -24.30
CA ILE A 43 -4.46 15.96 -24.02
C ILE A 43 -4.47 15.03 -25.24
N VAL A 44 -3.97 13.82 -25.05
CA VAL A 44 -3.74 12.83 -26.12
C VAL A 44 -4.88 11.81 -26.21
N GLY A 45 -5.57 11.57 -25.10
CA GLY A 45 -6.66 10.59 -25.07
C GLY A 45 -7.60 10.76 -23.88
N PHE A 46 -8.56 9.85 -23.77
CA PHE A 46 -9.60 9.90 -22.74
C PHE A 46 -9.11 9.58 -21.32
N GLY A 47 -7.95 8.94 -21.18
CA GLY A 47 -7.45 8.50 -19.88
C GLY A 47 -8.24 7.34 -19.29
N ASN A 48 -7.87 6.96 -18.07
CA ASN A 48 -8.50 5.82 -17.40
C ASN A 48 -9.92 6.10 -16.89
N ASP A 49 -10.15 7.32 -16.40
CA ASP A 49 -11.39 7.69 -15.70
C ASP A 49 -12.15 8.79 -16.46
N GLY A 50 -11.85 8.97 -17.76
CA GLY A 50 -12.36 10.09 -18.56
C GLY A 50 -11.73 11.45 -18.19
N GLN A 51 -10.72 11.44 -17.31
CA GLN A 51 -10.07 12.63 -16.80
C GLN A 51 -8.65 12.76 -17.38
N PRO A 52 -8.22 13.98 -17.73
CA PRO A 52 -6.92 14.23 -18.36
C PRO A 52 -5.76 14.24 -17.34
N PHE A 53 -5.54 13.14 -16.61
CA PHE A 53 -4.44 13.01 -15.66
C PHE A 53 -3.25 12.22 -16.21
N TYR A 54 -2.05 12.64 -15.79
CA TYR A 54 -0.80 11.91 -16.06
C TYR A 54 -0.57 10.83 -15.01
N PHE A 55 -0.09 9.66 -15.43
CA PHE A 55 0.39 8.61 -14.54
C PHE A 55 1.43 7.73 -15.26
N ASP A 56 2.37 7.19 -14.48
CA ASP A 56 3.29 6.17 -14.95
C ASP A 56 2.94 4.83 -14.28
N ARG A 57 2.24 3.95 -15.00
CA ARG A 57 1.83 2.64 -14.47
C ARG A 57 2.06 1.53 -15.49
N LEU A 58 2.50 0.37 -15.02
CA LEU A 58 2.79 -0.77 -15.88
C LEU A 58 1.55 -1.29 -16.62
N ASN A 59 0.40 -1.31 -15.95
CA ASN A 59 -0.86 -1.81 -16.53
C ASN A 59 -1.57 -0.80 -17.44
N LYS A 60 -1.16 0.47 -17.40
CA LYS A 60 -1.74 1.56 -18.20
C LYS A 60 -0.58 2.33 -18.82
N PRO A 61 0.00 1.83 -19.92
CA PRO A 61 1.14 2.45 -20.60
C PRO A 61 0.88 3.89 -21.06
N PHE A 62 -0.36 4.18 -21.46
CA PHE A 62 -0.72 5.39 -22.19
C PHE A 62 -1.55 6.32 -21.29
N PRO A 63 -0.94 7.35 -20.69
CA PRO A 63 -1.65 8.35 -19.91
C PRO A 63 -2.51 9.24 -20.82
N ALA A 64 -3.46 9.95 -20.20
CA ALA A 64 -4.39 10.83 -20.93
C ALA A 64 -3.71 12.08 -21.50
N ILE A 65 -2.64 12.53 -20.85
CA ILE A 65 -1.89 13.75 -21.16
C ILE A 65 -0.40 13.45 -21.30
N ARG A 66 0.32 14.33 -21.99
CA ARG A 66 1.80 14.30 -22.05
C ARG A 66 2.40 14.68 -20.70
N PHE A 67 3.64 14.25 -20.45
CA PHE A 67 4.34 14.62 -19.22
C PHE A 67 4.70 16.11 -19.18
N LYS A 68 5.26 16.65 -20.28
CA LYS A 68 5.70 18.05 -20.39
C LYS A 68 4.77 18.91 -21.24
N GLU A 69 4.86 20.23 -21.04
CA GLU A 69 4.18 21.22 -21.89
C GLU A 69 4.86 21.32 -23.26
N ASP A 70 4.11 21.79 -24.25
CA ASP A 70 4.62 21.98 -25.61
C ASP A 70 5.46 23.27 -25.67
N THR A 71 6.79 23.12 -25.72
CA THR A 71 7.74 24.21 -26.04
C THR A 71 7.81 24.43 -27.55
N SER A 72 8.21 25.62 -28.00
CA SER A 72 8.41 25.95 -29.44
C SER A 72 9.28 24.92 -30.19
N GLU A 73 10.37 24.45 -29.57
CA GLU A 73 11.24 23.42 -30.14
C GLU A 73 10.53 22.06 -30.27
N MET A 74 9.70 21.69 -29.29
CA MET A 74 8.91 20.46 -29.35
C MET A 74 7.83 20.51 -30.41
N LEU A 75 7.20 21.68 -30.62
CA LEU A 75 6.24 21.84 -31.71
C LEU A 75 6.90 21.58 -33.07
N ALA A 76 8.11 22.12 -33.29
CA ALA A 76 8.87 21.85 -34.52
C ALA A 76 9.23 20.35 -34.67
N LEU A 77 9.59 19.67 -33.58
CA LEU A 77 9.87 18.24 -33.59
C LEU A 77 8.62 17.38 -33.81
N LYS A 78 7.47 17.78 -33.27
CA LYS A 78 6.17 17.12 -33.51
C LYS A 78 5.73 17.24 -34.97
N GLU A 79 6.03 18.35 -35.65
CA GLU A 79 5.80 18.46 -37.10
C GLU A 79 6.71 17.48 -37.88
N LYS A 80 7.96 17.28 -37.46
CA LYS A 80 8.83 16.23 -38.03
C LYS A 80 8.33 14.81 -37.69
N GLU A 81 7.77 14.61 -36.50
CA GLU A 81 7.23 13.32 -36.03
C GLU A 81 6.11 12.79 -36.94
N LYS A 82 5.35 13.68 -37.59
CA LYS A 82 4.31 13.30 -38.57
C LYS A 82 4.87 12.67 -39.85
N GLY A 83 6.17 12.85 -40.14
CA GLY A 83 6.86 12.31 -41.30
C GLY A 83 7.48 10.93 -41.08
N ASP A 84 8.51 10.58 -41.87
CA ASP A 84 9.21 9.29 -41.72
C ASP A 84 10.18 9.30 -40.53
N TRP A 85 10.00 8.34 -39.62
CA TRP A 85 10.82 8.18 -38.42
C TRP A 85 12.24 7.68 -38.69
N LYS A 86 12.55 7.24 -39.92
CA LYS A 86 13.92 6.93 -40.34
C LYS A 86 14.80 8.17 -40.43
N LEU A 87 14.21 9.35 -40.69
CA LEU A 87 14.92 10.62 -40.80
C LEU A 87 15.21 11.26 -39.43
N LEU A 88 14.52 10.82 -38.38
CA LEU A 88 14.73 11.29 -37.01
C LEU A 88 16.01 10.69 -36.41
N SER A 89 16.85 11.57 -35.85
CA SER A 89 18.01 11.17 -35.07
C SER A 89 17.60 10.43 -33.79
N ASN A 90 18.53 9.64 -33.22
CA ASN A 90 18.28 8.94 -31.96
C ASN A 90 18.05 9.90 -30.79
N GLU A 91 18.60 11.11 -30.84
CA GLU A 91 18.42 12.13 -29.81
C GLU A 91 17.03 12.74 -29.88
N GLU A 92 16.54 13.10 -31.07
CA GLU A 92 15.17 13.60 -31.28
C GLU A 92 14.14 12.57 -30.81
N LYS A 93 14.36 11.28 -31.09
CA LYS A 93 13.50 10.18 -30.59
C LYS A 93 13.46 10.12 -29.06
N LYS A 94 14.62 10.25 -28.41
CA LYS A 94 14.71 10.28 -26.93
C LYS A 94 14.04 11.52 -26.35
N GLN A 95 14.15 12.67 -27.02
CA GLN A 95 13.50 13.90 -26.61
C GLN A 95 11.97 13.78 -26.70
N LEU A 96 11.43 13.26 -27.82
CA LEU A 96 10.00 12.98 -27.97
C LEU A 96 9.49 12.02 -26.89
N TYR A 97 10.27 10.97 -26.57
CA TYR A 97 9.94 10.04 -25.52
C TYR A 97 9.90 10.71 -24.13
N ARG A 98 10.91 11.51 -23.78
CA ARG A 98 10.98 12.21 -22.47
C ARG A 98 10.03 13.40 -22.36
N HIS A 99 9.53 13.92 -23.48
CA HIS A 99 8.42 14.88 -23.51
C HIS A 99 7.09 14.21 -23.18
N SER A 100 6.88 13.02 -23.76
CA SER A 100 5.67 12.24 -23.55
C SER A 100 5.61 11.58 -22.18
N TYR A 101 6.72 11.00 -21.72
CA TYR A 101 6.79 10.18 -20.53
C TYR A 101 7.85 10.68 -19.53
N CYS A 102 7.51 10.68 -18.25
CA CYS A 102 8.43 11.01 -17.17
C CYS A 102 9.47 9.90 -16.97
N ARG A 103 8.99 8.66 -16.78
CA ARG A 103 9.82 7.50 -16.46
C ARG A 103 9.80 6.46 -17.56
N THR A 104 10.92 5.77 -17.74
CA THR A 104 10.97 4.56 -18.58
C THR A 104 10.41 3.35 -17.83
N TYR A 105 10.06 2.30 -18.56
CA TYR A 105 9.69 1.03 -17.95
C TYR A 105 10.77 0.48 -17.01
N ALA A 106 12.04 0.59 -17.40
CA ALA A 106 13.16 0.16 -16.56
C ALA A 106 13.25 0.96 -15.25
N GLU A 107 13.01 2.28 -15.30
CA GLU A 107 12.97 3.15 -14.11
C GLU A 107 11.77 2.85 -13.21
N LEU A 108 10.63 2.48 -13.79
CA LEU A 108 9.43 2.12 -13.02
C LEU A 108 9.58 0.78 -12.29
N THR A 109 10.26 -0.18 -12.92
CA THR A 109 10.51 -1.50 -12.33
C THR A 109 11.78 -1.54 -11.46
N ALA A 110 12.51 -0.43 -11.35
CA ALA A 110 13.76 -0.39 -10.62
C ALA A 110 13.54 -0.68 -9.12
N PRO A 111 14.32 -1.59 -8.51
CA PRO A 111 14.16 -1.93 -7.10
C PRO A 111 14.62 -0.76 -6.21
N THR A 112 13.73 -0.21 -5.39
CA THR A 112 14.02 0.95 -4.51
C THR A 112 14.69 0.56 -3.19
N GLY A 113 14.63 -0.71 -2.79
CA GLY A 113 15.22 -1.19 -1.54
C GLY A 113 14.45 -0.82 -0.28
N ASN A 114 13.23 -0.26 -0.39
CA ASN A 114 12.39 0.17 0.74
C ASN A 114 12.14 -0.94 1.78
N TRP A 115 12.15 -2.21 1.36
CA TRP A 115 11.98 -3.36 2.25
C TRP A 115 13.01 -3.40 3.39
N LYS A 116 14.23 -2.89 3.15
CA LYS A 116 15.30 -2.82 4.18
C LYS A 116 14.91 -1.88 5.32
N GLN A 117 14.30 -0.74 4.98
CA GLN A 117 13.83 0.22 5.98
C GLN A 117 12.68 -0.36 6.81
N VAL A 118 11.77 -1.09 6.17
CA VAL A 118 10.67 -1.78 6.86
C VAL A 118 11.20 -2.80 7.86
N ILE A 119 12.16 -3.65 7.46
CA ILE A 119 12.76 -4.63 8.36
C ILE A 119 13.51 -3.96 9.51
N ALA A 120 14.27 -2.89 9.24
CA ALA A 120 14.95 -2.14 10.28
C ALA A 120 13.97 -1.55 11.31
N GLY A 121 12.84 -1.01 10.86
CA GLY A 121 11.78 -0.52 11.74
C GLY A 121 11.18 -1.61 12.61
N ILE A 122 10.87 -2.78 12.04
CA ILE A 122 10.31 -3.92 12.78
C ILE A 122 11.30 -4.41 13.84
N LEU A 123 12.57 -4.62 13.48
CA LEU A 123 13.60 -5.06 14.42
C LEU A 123 13.87 -4.03 15.53
N GLY A 124 13.83 -2.74 15.19
CA GLY A 124 13.97 -1.66 16.15
C GLY A 124 12.87 -1.69 17.22
N ILE A 125 11.61 -1.81 16.81
CA ILE A 125 10.47 -1.87 17.73
C ILE A 125 10.53 -3.13 18.61
N MET A 126 10.89 -4.29 18.04
CA MET A 126 11.05 -5.52 18.82
C MET A 126 12.17 -5.40 19.86
N SER A 127 13.30 -4.77 19.50
CA SER A 127 14.40 -4.54 20.43
C SER A 127 13.98 -3.63 21.59
N ILE A 128 13.28 -2.53 21.30
CA ILE A 128 12.76 -1.63 22.33
C ILE A 128 11.80 -2.37 23.25
N THR A 129 10.91 -3.19 22.69
CA THR A 129 9.93 -3.98 23.47
C THR A 129 10.64 -4.93 24.45
N LEU A 130 11.70 -5.60 24.01
CA LEU A 130 12.49 -6.48 24.88
C LEU A 130 13.20 -5.71 26.00
N LEU A 131 13.70 -4.50 25.73
CA LEU A 131 14.30 -3.65 26.75
C LEU A 131 13.28 -3.19 27.79
N VAL A 132 12.06 -2.86 27.37
CA VAL A 132 10.97 -2.52 28.29
C VAL A 132 10.64 -3.71 29.20
N VAL A 133 10.43 -4.91 28.65
CA VAL A 133 10.16 -6.12 29.45
C VAL A 133 11.30 -6.42 30.42
N ALA A 134 12.56 -6.25 30.00
CA ALA A 134 13.71 -6.40 30.90
C ALA A 134 13.69 -5.38 32.05
N ALA A 135 13.37 -4.11 31.76
CA ALA A 135 13.25 -3.07 32.77
C ALA A 135 12.09 -3.32 33.75
N GLU A 136 10.94 -3.77 33.27
CA GLU A 136 9.82 -4.19 34.13
C GLU A 136 10.26 -5.32 35.06
N ARG A 137 11.04 -6.29 34.53
CA ARG A 137 11.54 -7.43 35.31
C ARG A 137 12.53 -7.05 36.40
N THR A 138 13.35 -6.02 36.19
CA THR A 138 14.33 -5.59 37.18
C THR A 138 13.77 -4.60 38.20
N TYR A 139 12.85 -3.71 37.79
CA TYR A 139 12.44 -2.57 38.63
C TYR A 139 11.00 -2.64 39.14
N ILE A 140 10.10 -3.36 38.47
CA ILE A 140 8.65 -3.31 38.77
C ILE A 140 8.15 -4.61 39.39
N TYR A 141 8.49 -5.76 38.79
CA TYR A 141 7.91 -7.03 39.23
C TYR A 141 8.43 -7.46 40.61
N PRO A 142 7.55 -7.92 41.53
CA PRO A 142 7.96 -8.46 42.82
C PRO A 142 8.79 -9.76 42.64
N PRO A 143 9.48 -10.20 43.71
CA PRO A 143 10.13 -11.50 43.70
C PRO A 143 9.10 -12.60 43.37
N LEU A 144 9.58 -13.67 42.72
CA LEU A 144 8.75 -14.83 42.40
C LEU A 144 8.18 -15.42 43.71
N PRO A 145 6.95 -15.95 43.68
CA PRO A 145 6.37 -16.62 44.84
C PRO A 145 7.21 -17.84 45.22
N GLU A 146 7.20 -18.20 46.50
CA GLU A 146 7.97 -19.31 47.06
C GLU A 146 7.68 -20.66 46.37
N SER A 147 6.47 -20.84 45.83
CA SER A 147 6.07 -22.02 45.06
C SER A 147 6.91 -22.26 43.80
N MET A 148 7.49 -21.20 43.22
CA MET A 148 8.34 -21.26 42.03
C MET A 148 9.82 -21.56 42.37
N ASN A 149 10.18 -21.70 43.65
CA ASN A 149 11.53 -22.10 44.05
C ASN A 149 11.85 -23.48 43.44
N PRO A 150 13.04 -23.70 42.84
CA PRO A 150 13.43 -24.99 42.26
C PRO A 150 13.15 -26.22 43.11
N GLU A 151 13.27 -26.13 44.44
CA GLU A 151 12.95 -27.25 45.33
C GLU A 151 11.44 -27.53 45.41
N ASN A 152 10.63 -26.47 45.59
CA ASN A 152 9.17 -26.58 45.65
C ASN A 152 8.59 -27.03 44.31
N THR A 153 9.13 -26.53 43.19
CA THR A 153 8.79 -26.99 41.84
C THR A 153 9.09 -28.48 41.67
N LYS A 154 10.23 -28.97 42.18
CA LYS A 154 10.57 -30.41 42.15
C LYS A 154 9.65 -31.24 43.05
N ARG A 155 9.31 -30.73 44.24
CA ARG A 155 8.35 -31.39 45.16
C ARG A 155 6.98 -31.50 44.52
N PHE A 156 6.49 -30.41 43.92
CA PHE A 156 5.26 -30.40 43.15
C PHE A 156 5.32 -31.38 41.97
N MET A 157 6.41 -31.39 41.20
CA MET A 157 6.58 -32.33 40.09
C MET A 157 6.52 -33.79 40.57
N LYS A 158 7.18 -34.14 41.66
CA LYS A 158 7.10 -35.49 42.26
C LYS A 158 5.67 -35.84 42.69
N PHE A 159 4.99 -34.89 43.34
CA PHE A 159 3.59 -35.05 43.72
C PHE A 159 2.70 -35.26 42.49
N ALA A 160 2.88 -34.46 41.45
CA ALA A 160 2.09 -34.52 40.23
C ALA A 160 2.30 -35.85 39.49
N LEU A 161 3.54 -36.33 39.42
CA LEU A 161 3.86 -37.66 38.87
C LEU A 161 3.27 -38.79 39.71
N PHE A 162 3.36 -38.70 41.03
CA PHE A 162 2.78 -39.69 41.94
C PHE A 162 1.26 -39.81 41.78
N ASN A 163 0.56 -38.67 41.63
CA ASN A 163 -0.88 -38.61 41.42
C ASN A 163 -1.30 -38.80 39.95
N ARG A 164 -0.34 -39.06 39.05
CA ARG A 164 -0.57 -39.24 37.60
C ARG A 164 -1.37 -38.11 36.96
N ILE A 165 -1.09 -36.87 37.37
CA ILE A 165 -1.78 -35.72 36.77
C ILE A 165 -1.35 -35.61 35.29
N ASP A 166 -2.33 -35.45 34.41
CA ASP A 166 -2.17 -35.42 32.95
C ASP A 166 -1.52 -36.70 32.35
N GLU A 167 -2.06 -37.87 32.71
CA GLU A 167 -1.57 -39.21 32.31
C GLU A 167 -1.67 -39.53 30.80
N PHE A 168 -2.58 -38.90 30.05
CA PHE A 168 -2.78 -39.24 28.63
C PHE A 168 -1.77 -38.58 27.69
N ASP A 169 -1.59 -37.26 27.77
CA ASP A 169 -0.70 -36.47 26.87
C ASP A 169 0.16 -35.43 27.60
N GLY A 170 0.10 -35.40 28.93
CA GLY A 170 0.83 -34.44 29.74
C GLY A 170 2.20 -34.92 30.22
N TYR A 171 2.61 -34.45 31.39
CA TYR A 171 3.90 -34.79 31.96
C TYR A 171 3.93 -36.20 32.55
N ALA A 172 2.86 -36.69 33.19
CA ALA A 172 2.82 -38.06 33.72
C ALA A 172 2.93 -39.11 32.60
N SER A 173 2.35 -38.85 31.42
CA SER A 173 2.47 -39.74 30.26
C SER A 173 3.92 -39.91 29.78
N LYS A 174 4.75 -38.87 29.95
CA LYS A 174 6.16 -38.81 29.55
C LYS A 174 7.13 -39.34 30.61
N TRP A 175 6.65 -39.78 31.78
CA TRP A 175 7.46 -40.37 32.81
C TRP A 175 7.40 -41.91 32.76
N ASP A 176 8.56 -42.56 32.82
CA ASP A 176 8.68 -44.02 32.97
C ASP A 176 8.70 -44.35 34.47
N TYR A 177 7.58 -44.90 34.96
CA TYR A 177 7.39 -45.26 36.37
C TYR A 177 8.17 -46.51 36.78
N GLU A 178 8.55 -47.38 35.85
CA GLU A 178 9.34 -48.58 36.15
C GLU A 178 10.80 -48.21 36.36
N LYS A 179 11.32 -47.30 35.52
CA LYS A 179 12.72 -46.88 35.53
C LYS A 179 12.99 -45.59 36.29
N ASN A 180 11.94 -44.96 36.82
CA ASN A 180 12.00 -43.66 37.50
C ASN A 180 12.77 -42.60 36.71
N CYS A 181 12.49 -42.48 35.41
CA CYS A 181 13.13 -41.50 34.54
C CYS A 181 12.17 -40.96 33.47
N TRP A 182 12.53 -39.84 32.83
CA TRP A 182 11.75 -39.32 31.69
C TRP A 182 11.93 -40.24 30.48
N LYS A 183 10.82 -40.57 29.82
CA LYS A 183 10.82 -41.27 28.53
C LYS A 183 11.59 -40.42 27.51
N LYS A 184 12.42 -41.08 26.70
CA LYS A 184 13.15 -40.45 25.59
C LYS A 184 12.30 -40.41 24.33
#